data_AF-A0A645IDG8-F1
#
_entry.id   AF-A0A645IDG8-F1
#
_cell.length_a   1.000
_cell.length_b   1.000
_cell.length_c   1.000
_cell.angle_alpha   90.00
_cell.angle_beta   90.00
_cell.angle_gamma   90.00
#
_symmetry.space_group_name_H-M   'P 1'
#
loop_
_entity.id
_entity.type
_entity.pdbx_description
1 polymer ?
#
loop_
_entity_poly.entity_id
_entity_poly.type
_entity_poly.pdbx_seq_one_letter_code
_entity_poly.pdbx_strand_id
1 'polypeptide(L)'
;MNGFEAITKVGGYIMLFSILIALFQNLPLNHFLFSLLFLPSLEMTNGIPLICASSLPADACFVLSLALTSFGGWCSVAQTRSMVQGTRLPITPYLIEKLITTLVTSLLAYTYIRLF
;
A
#
# COMPACT_ATOMS: atom_id res chain seq x y z
N MET A 1 -10.34 23.99 -0.04
CA MET A 1 -10.68 22.76 -0.79
C MET A 1 -12.09 22.37 -0.40
N ASN A 2 -12.98 22.21 -1.37
CA ASN A 2 -14.37 21.82 -1.08
C ASN A 2 -14.42 20.32 -0.76
N GLY A 3 -15.28 19.87 0.15
CA GLY A 3 -15.36 18.46 0.55
C GLY A 3 -15.62 17.51 -0.63
N PHE A 4 -16.40 17.95 -1.62
CA PHE A 4 -16.65 17.22 -2.85
C PHE A 4 -15.38 16.98 -3.68
N GLU A 5 -14.53 18.00 -3.80
CA GLU A 5 -13.25 17.90 -4.51
C GLU A 5 -12.30 16.94 -3.79
N ALA A 6 -12.27 17.00 -2.45
CA ALA A 6 -11.46 16.10 -1.62
C ALA A 6 -11.86 14.63 -1.83
N ILE A 7 -13.15 14.32 -1.71
CA ILE A 7 -13.69 12.97 -1.89
C ILE A 7 -13.42 12.47 -3.32
N THR A 8 -13.65 13.32 -4.32
CA THR A 8 -13.41 12.99 -5.72
C THR A 8 -11.93 12.68 -5.99
N LYS A 9 -11.01 13.45 -5.41
CA LYS A 9 -9.56 13.18 -5.52
C LYS A 9 -9.19 11.86 -4.86
N VAL A 10 -9.64 11.60 -3.61
CA VAL A 10 -9.37 10.34 -2.90
C VAL A 10 -9.85 9.14 -3.70
N GLY A 11 -11.13 9.14 -4.11
CA GLY A 11 -11.70 8.06 -4.92
C GLY A 11 -11.02 7.93 -6.28
N GLY A 12 -10.69 9.05 -6.92
CA GLY A 12 -9.97 9.10 -8.19
C GLY A 12 -8.61 8.42 -8.14
N TYR A 13 -7.81 8.67 -7.09
CA TYR A 13 -6.54 7.98 -6.90
C TYR A 13 -6.72 6.48 -6.67
N ILE A 14 -7.69 6.07 -5.84
CA ILE A 14 -7.97 4.64 -5.62
C ILE A 14 -8.32 3.96 -6.96
N MET A 15 -9.23 4.54 -7.75
CA MET A 15 -9.59 4.02 -9.07
C MET A 15 -8.39 3.96 -10.02
N LEU A 16 -7.59 5.03 -10.11
CA LEU A 16 -6.42 5.09 -10.99
C LEU A 16 -5.42 3.98 -10.66
N PHE A 17 -5.05 3.83 -9.40
CA PHE A 17 -4.10 2.80 -9.00
C PHE A 17 -4.70 1.39 -9.10
N SER A 18 -6.01 1.21 -8.91
CA SER A 18 -6.69 -0.08 -9.16
C SER A 18 -6.61 -0.47 -10.64
N ILE A 19 -6.84 0.47 -11.56
CA ILE A 19 -6.69 0.26 -13.00
C ILE A 19 -5.24 -0.07 -13.33
N LEU A 20 -4.26 0.63 -12.74
CA LEU A 20 -2.84 0.32 -12.93
C LEU A 20 -2.50 -1.10 -12.50
N ILE A 21 -2.98 -1.55 -11.33
CA ILE A 21 -2.80 -2.93 -10.87
C ILE A 21 -3.37 -3.91 -11.90
N ALA A 22 -4.62 -3.70 -12.33
CA ALA A 22 -5.27 -4.56 -13.32
C ALA A 22 -4.48 -4.61 -14.64
N LEU A 23 -3.96 -3.47 -15.12
CA LEU A 23 -3.12 -3.41 -16.33
C LEU A 23 -1.84 -4.23 -16.17
N PHE A 24 -1.14 -4.09 -15.04
CA PHE A 24 0.09 -4.86 -14.78
C PHE A 24 -0.17 -6.36 -14.67
N GLN A 25 -1.32 -6.79 -14.15
CA GLN A 25 -1.70 -8.21 -14.11
C GLN A 25 -1.96 -8.83 -15.49
N ASN A 26 -2.34 -8.01 -16.48
CA ASN A 26 -2.55 -8.47 -17.85
C ASN A 26 -1.25 -8.55 -18.67
N LEU A 27 -0.13 -8.03 -18.15
CA LEU A 27 1.17 -8.16 -18.80
C LEU A 27 1.79 -9.52 -18.47
N PRO A 28 2.54 -10.14 -19.39
CA PRO A 28 3.22 -11.43 -19.17
C PRO A 28 4.48 -11.28 -18.28
N LEU A 29 4.36 -10.57 -17.15
CA LEU A 29 5.43 -10.32 -16.19
C LEU A 29 5.41 -11.38 -15.08
N ASN A 30 6.10 -12.51 -15.31
CA ASN A 30 6.19 -13.62 -14.35
C ASN A 30 7.31 -13.45 -13.30
N HIS A 31 7.49 -12.24 -12.75
CA HIS A 31 8.48 -12.03 -11.70
C HIS A 31 7.84 -12.11 -10.30
N PHE A 32 8.24 -13.09 -9.50
CA PHE A 32 7.67 -13.35 -8.18
C PHE A 32 7.67 -12.10 -7.28
N LEU A 33 8.81 -11.41 -7.14
CA LEU A 33 8.91 -10.19 -6.32
C LEU A 33 8.05 -9.02 -6.85
N PHE A 34 7.82 -8.96 -8.16
CA PHE A 34 6.97 -7.92 -8.74
C PHE A 34 5.52 -8.16 -8.35
N SER A 35 5.04 -9.39 -8.51
CA SER A 35 3.68 -9.79 -8.15
C SER A 35 3.43 -9.73 -6.65
N LEU A 36 4.45 -10.01 -5.82
CA LEU A 36 4.30 -10.09 -4.37
C LEU A 36 4.53 -8.76 -3.63
N LEU A 37 5.46 -7.92 -4.08
CA LEU A 37 5.83 -6.70 -3.35
C LEU A 37 5.43 -5.43 -4.09
N PHE A 38 5.85 -5.30 -5.35
CA PHE A 38 5.62 -4.07 -6.10
C PHE A 38 4.13 -3.84 -6.38
N LEU A 39 3.48 -4.83 -7.00
CA LEU A 39 2.09 -4.73 -7.42
C LEU A 39 1.15 -4.49 -6.23
N PRO A 40 1.25 -5.22 -5.10
CA PRO A 40 0.41 -4.96 -3.93
C PRO A 40 0.69 -3.62 -3.27
N SER A 41 1.94 -3.12 -3.33
CA SER A 41 2.29 -1.82 -2.73
C SER A 41 1.65 -0.62 -3.43
N LEU A 42 1.13 -0.77 -4.65
CA LEU A 42 0.52 0.33 -5.40
C LEU A 42 -0.74 0.86 -4.70
N GLU A 43 -1.62 -0.05 -4.28
CA GLU A 43 -2.89 0.28 -3.64
C GLU A 43 -3.29 -0.88 -2.73
N MET A 44 -3.49 -0.58 -1.44
CA MET A 44 -3.60 -1.60 -0.40
C MET A 44 -4.88 -2.45 -0.51
N THR A 45 -6.00 -1.88 -0.96
CA THR A 45 -7.29 -2.59 -0.97
C THR A 45 -7.33 -3.70 -2.01
N ASN A 46 -6.66 -3.54 -3.14
CA ASN A 46 -6.41 -4.61 -4.11
C ASN A 46 -5.16 -5.42 -3.75
N GLY A 47 -4.13 -4.79 -3.18
CA GLY A 47 -2.87 -5.45 -2.87
C GLY A 47 -2.96 -6.55 -1.81
N ILE A 48 -3.71 -6.34 -0.72
CA ILE A 48 -3.86 -7.36 0.34
C ILE A 48 -4.48 -8.66 -0.20
N PRO A 49 -5.62 -8.63 -0.95
CA PRO A 49 -6.13 -9.82 -1.63
C PRO A 49 -5.10 -10.54 -2.51
N LEU A 50 -4.25 -9.80 -3.23
CA LEU A 50 -3.19 -10.39 -4.06
C LEU A 50 -2.14 -11.14 -3.23
N ILE A 51 -1.74 -10.58 -2.09
CA ILE A 51 -0.84 -11.24 -1.15
C ILE A 51 -1.48 -12.52 -0.61
N CYS A 52 -2.74 -12.45 -0.16
CA CYS A 52 -3.46 -13.59 0.39
C CYS A 52 -3.74 -14.70 -0.62
N ALA A 53 -3.87 -14.37 -1.91
CA ALA A 53 -4.04 -15.34 -3.00
C ALA A 53 -2.72 -15.96 -3.48
N SER A 54 -1.56 -15.48 -3.00
CA SER A 54 -0.26 -16.03 -3.35
C SER A 54 0.01 -17.39 -2.68
N SER A 55 1.03 -18.11 -3.16
CA SER A 55 1.46 -19.40 -2.59
C SER A 55 2.27 -19.29 -1.30
N LEU A 56 2.25 -18.13 -0.64
CA LEU A 56 2.97 -17.92 0.62
C LEU A 56 2.30 -18.64 1.79
N PRO A 57 3.07 -19.01 2.83
CA PRO A 57 2.52 -19.44 4.10
C PRO A 57 1.62 -18.38 4.73
N ALA A 58 0.59 -18.81 5.46
CA ALA A 58 -0.37 -17.93 6.13
C ALA A 58 0.32 -16.87 7.01
N ASP A 59 1.37 -17.27 7.74
CA ASP A 59 2.19 -16.39 8.58
C ASP A 59 2.81 -15.24 7.78
N ALA A 60 3.37 -15.54 6.60
CA ALA A 60 3.97 -14.54 5.73
C ALA A 60 2.91 -13.61 5.13
N CYS A 61 1.76 -14.17 4.71
CA CYS A 61 0.61 -13.37 4.26
C CYS A 61 0.12 -12.41 5.35
N PHE A 62 0.06 -12.86 6.61
CA PHE A 62 -0.36 -12.05 7.75
C PHE A 62 0.61 -10.88 7.98
N VAL A 63 1.91 -11.15 8.07
CA VAL A 63 2.94 -10.11 8.26
C VAL A 63 2.91 -9.10 7.11
N LEU A 64 2.87 -9.56 5.86
CA LEU A 64 2.85 -8.69 4.69
C LEU A 64 1.57 -7.87 4.58
N SER A 65 0.42 -8.43 4.95
CA SER A 65 -0.86 -7.70 4.96
C SER A 65 -0.86 -6.58 5.99
N LEU A 66 -0.31 -6.84 7.19
CA LEU A 66 -0.15 -5.81 8.22
C LEU A 66 0.86 -4.74 7.79
N ALA A 67 1.99 -5.13 7.20
CA ALA A 67 2.99 -4.23 6.65
C ALA A 67 2.39 -3.29 5.58
N LEU A 68 1.59 -3.85 4.67
CA LEU A 68 0.94 -3.08 3.62
C LEU A 68 -0.15 -2.17 4.19
N THR A 69 -0.88 -2.62 5.20
CA THR A 69 -1.91 -1.83 5.89
C THR A 69 -1.30 -0.61 6.59
N SER A 70 -0.18 -0.78 7.31
CA SER A 70 0.55 0.34 7.94
C SER A 70 1.17 1.28 6.90
N PHE A 71 1.66 0.74 5.78
CA PHE A 71 2.20 1.56 4.70
C PHE A 71 1.10 2.35 3.98
N GLY A 72 -0.07 1.77 3.75
CA GLY A 72 -1.20 2.36 3.05
C GLY A 72 -1.07 2.42 1.51
N GLY A 73 0.04 1.93 0.97
CA GLY A 73 0.33 1.90 -0.47
C GLY A 73 0.74 3.25 -1.08
N TRP A 74 1.33 3.21 -2.27
CA TRP A 74 1.76 4.39 -3.02
C TRP A 74 0.59 5.32 -3.38
N CYS A 75 -0.60 4.74 -3.55
CA CYS A 75 -1.85 5.47 -3.71
C CYS A 75 -2.07 6.48 -2.57
N SER A 76 -1.86 6.07 -1.31
CA SER A 76 -2.02 6.98 -0.16
C SER A 76 -1.04 8.16 -0.18
N VAL A 77 0.20 7.93 -0.64
CA VAL A 77 1.22 8.98 -0.77
C VAL A 77 0.82 10.00 -1.83
N ALA A 78 0.33 9.53 -2.99
CA ALA A 78 -0.17 10.38 -4.05
C ALA A 78 -1.40 11.19 -3.62
N GLN A 79 -2.33 10.55 -2.90
CA GLN A 79 -3.51 11.21 -2.31
C GLN A 79 -3.08 12.33 -1.36
N THR A 80 -2.25 12.03 -0.36
CA THR A 80 -1.81 13.03 0.63
C THR A 80 -1.07 14.17 -0.05
N ARG A 81 -0.17 13.88 -1.01
CA ARG A 81 0.54 14.91 -1.78
C ARG A 81 -0.43 15.85 -2.50
N SER A 82 -1.49 15.33 -3.11
CA SER A 82 -2.51 16.14 -3.78
C SER A 82 -3.29 17.04 -2.82
N MET A 83 -3.57 16.56 -1.60
CA MET A 83 -4.31 17.33 -0.60
C MET A 83 -3.48 18.43 0.05
N VAL A 84 -2.18 18.20 0.25
CA VAL A 84 -1.27 19.19 0.86
C VAL A 84 -0.62 20.12 -0.17
N GLN A 85 -0.86 19.92 -1.46
CA GLN A 85 -0.35 20.77 -2.53
C GLN A 85 -0.83 22.21 -2.33
N GLY A 86 0.11 23.16 -2.33
CA GLY A 86 -0.16 24.58 -2.05
C GLY A 86 -0.08 24.97 -0.57
N THR A 87 0.17 24.01 0.32
CA THR A 87 0.52 24.28 1.73
C THR A 87 2.04 24.24 1.93
N ARG A 88 2.50 24.60 3.14
CA ARG A 88 3.92 24.50 3.54
C ARG A 88 4.28 23.14 4.15
N LEU A 89 3.40 22.14 4.03
CA LEU A 89 3.60 20.82 4.63
C LEU A 89 4.46 19.94 3.70
N PRO A 90 5.65 19.50 4.13
CA PRO A 90 6.48 18.59 3.35
C PRO A 90 5.92 17.17 3.35
N ILE A 91 5.95 16.49 2.21
CA ILE A 91 5.52 15.09 2.08
C ILE A 91 6.57 14.08 2.59
N THR A 92 7.83 14.50 2.66
CA THR A 92 8.94 13.61 3.03
C THR A 92 8.84 13.07 4.46
N PRO A 93 8.56 13.89 5.50
CA PRO A 93 8.37 13.36 6.86
C PRO A 93 7.22 12.37 6.95
N TYR A 94 6.12 12.62 6.25
CA TYR A 94 4.99 11.70 6.17
C TYR A 94 5.38 10.34 5.57
N LEU A 95 6.19 10.33 4.50
CA LEU A 95 6.68 9.09 3.91
C LEU A 95 7.63 8.35 4.87
N ILE A 96 8.51 9.06 5.57
CA ILE A 96 9.42 8.47 6.56
C ILE A 96 8.61 7.84 7.71
N GLU A 97 7.61 8.55 8.24
CA GLU A 97 6.74 8.05 9.30
C GLU A 97 6.02 6.76 8.88
N LYS A 98 5.50 6.71 7.65
CA LYS A 98 4.90 5.48 7.09
C LYS A 98 5.88 4.33 7.03
N LEU A 99 7.10 4.56 6.55
CA LEU A 99 8.12 3.51 6.45
C LEU A 99 8.55 3.00 7.83
N ILE A 100 8.73 3.90 8.81
CA ILE A 100 9.03 3.52 10.20
C ILE A 100 7.88 2.70 10.79
N THR A 101 6.64 3.16 10.62
CA THR A 101 5.45 2.45 11.14
C THR A 101 5.34 1.07 10.51
N THR A 102 5.56 0.95 9.20
CA THR A 102 5.58 -0.35 8.52
C THR A 102 6.64 -1.29 9.04
N LEU A 103 7.85 -0.78 9.30
CA LEU A 103 8.92 -1.58 9.88
C LEU A 103 8.52 -2.08 11.29
N VAL A 104 8.05 -1.19 12.16
CA VAL A 104 7.66 -1.53 13.53
C VAL A 104 6.50 -2.53 13.53
N THR A 105 5.44 -2.30 12.75
CA THR A 105 4.30 -3.20 12.62
C THR A 105 4.71 -4.58 12.12
N SER A 106 5.61 -4.64 11.12
CA SER A 106 6.12 -5.90 10.56
C SER A 106 6.94 -6.69 11.59
N LEU A 107 7.80 -6.00 12.35
CA LEU A 107 8.59 -6.62 13.43
C LEU A 107 7.68 -7.17 14.52
N LEU A 108 6.70 -6.39 14.97
CA LEU A 108 5.73 -6.83 15.99
C LEU A 108 4.91 -8.03 15.51
N ALA A 109 4.38 -7.99 14.29
CA ALA A 109 3.61 -9.09 13.70
C ALA A 109 4.45 -10.38 13.59
N TYR A 110 5.71 -10.25 13.14
CA TYR A 110 6.63 -11.37 13.08
C TYR A 110 6.93 -11.95 14.46
N THR A 111 7.21 -11.10 15.46
CA THR A 111 7.46 -11.57 16.83
C THR A 111 6.24 -12.24 17.44
N TYR A 112 5.03 -11.74 17.15
CA TYR A 112 3.79 -12.33 17.63
C TYR A 112 3.63 -13.77 17.15
N ILE A 113 3.79 -14.01 15.84
CA ILE A 113 3.70 -15.36 15.24
C ILE A 113 4.81 -16.30 15.74
N ARG A 114 6.00 -15.76 16.06
CA ARG A 114 7.10 -16.60 16.55
C ARG A 114 6.98 -16.99 18.01
N LEU A 115 6.26 -16.21 18.81
CA LEU A 115 6.12 -16.41 20.25
C LEU A 115 4.85 -17.17 20.64
N PHE A 116 3.81 -17.14 19.81
CA PHE A 116 2.48 -17.74 20.05
C PHE A 116 2.05 -18.58 18.86
#